data_AF-A0A494TFP7-F1
#
_entry.id   AF-A0A494TFP7-F1
#
_cell.length_a   1.000
_cell.length_b   1.000
_cell.length_c   1.000
_cell.angle_alpha   90.00
_cell.angle_beta   90.00
_cell.angle_gamma   90.00
#
_symmetry.space_group_name_H-M   'P 1'
#
loop_
_entity.id
_entity.type
_entity.pdbx_description
1 polymer ?
#
loop_
_entity_poly.entity_id
_entity_poly.type
_entity_poly.pdbx_seq_one_letter_code
_entity_poly.pdbx_strand_id
1 'polypeptide(L)'
;MRQRWIEKKGPKCVPTTGLGGFAITTPDSIDLFLKGGLRYRAHLEDDCPSIAFYSGFYIRPTEDGRICVGRDSIHSRAGGQCEIVKIRTLVPQR
;
A
#
# COMPACT_ATOMS: atom_id res chain seq x y z
N MET A 1 -19.02 14.50 -1.78
CA MET A 1 -18.97 13.49 -2.86
C MET A 1 -17.80 12.56 -2.59
N ARG A 2 -18.03 11.24 -2.44
CA ARG A 2 -16.94 10.27 -2.24
C ARG A 2 -16.29 10.03 -3.59
N GLN A 3 -15.11 10.60 -3.82
CA GLN A 3 -14.37 10.45 -5.07
C GLN A 3 -14.06 8.96 -5.27
N ARG A 4 -14.57 8.39 -6.37
CA ARG A 4 -14.34 6.98 -6.70
C ARG A 4 -12.98 6.85 -7.37
N TRP A 5 -12.25 5.79 -7.03
CA TRP A 5 -10.91 5.52 -7.56
C TRP A 5 -10.96 4.26 -8.41
N ILE A 6 -10.24 4.27 -9.54
CA ILE A 6 -10.09 3.13 -10.43
C ILE A 6 -8.64 2.66 -10.38
N GLU A 7 -8.45 1.35 -10.27
CA GLU A 7 -7.13 0.73 -10.35
C GLU A 7 -6.66 0.59 -11.80
N LYS A 8 -5.45 1.06 -12.07
CA LYS A 8 -4.72 0.88 -13.32
C LYS A 8 -3.39 0.16 -13.05
N LYS A 9 -2.76 -0.34 -14.11
CA LYS A 9 -1.44 -0.98 -14.02
C LYS A 9 -0.47 -0.05 -13.30
N GLY A 10 0.06 -0.50 -12.17
CA GLY A 10 1.03 0.23 -11.37
C GLY A 10 2.46 -0.26 -11.60
N PRO A 11 3.44 0.41 -10.98
CA PRO A 11 4.84 -0.01 -11.00
C PRO A 11 5.06 -1.26 -10.15
N LYS A 12 6.20 -1.93 -10.33
CA LYS A 12 6.62 -3.01 -9.42
C LYS A 12 7.15 -2.48 -8.08
N CYS A 13 7.67 -1.26 -8.08
CA CYS A 13 8.24 -0.61 -6.92
C CYS A 13 7.79 0.85 -6.85
N VAL A 14 7.53 1.36 -5.65
CA VAL A 14 7.13 2.74 -5.38
C VAL A 14 8.18 3.39 -4.48
N PRO A 15 8.63 4.62 -4.78
CA PRO A 15 9.56 5.31 -3.91
C PRO A 15 8.91 5.62 -2.55
N THR A 16 9.65 5.42 -1.46
CA THR A 16 9.26 5.91 -0.13
C THR A 16 9.46 7.43 -0.03
N THR A 17 10.38 7.97 -0.84
CA THR A 17 10.58 9.42 -0.96
C THR A 17 9.31 10.11 -1.40
N GLY A 18 8.79 10.98 -0.55
CA GLY A 18 7.55 11.72 -0.81
C GLY A 18 6.28 10.95 -0.44
N LEU A 19 6.39 9.80 0.22
CA LEU A 19 5.26 9.15 0.87
C LEU A 19 4.78 10.04 2.02
N GLY A 20 3.55 10.54 1.90
CA GLY A 20 2.93 11.43 2.87
C GLY A 20 2.03 10.72 3.87
N GLY A 21 1.66 9.47 3.59
CA GLY A 21 0.83 8.68 4.49
C GLY A 21 0.25 7.44 3.82
N PHE A 22 -0.60 6.77 4.57
CA PHE A 22 -1.24 5.53 4.17
C PHE A 22 -2.68 5.46 4.70
N ALA A 23 -3.51 4.64 4.07
CA ALA A 23 -4.84 4.32 4.58
C ALA A 23 -5.22 2.89 4.22
N ILE A 24 -5.82 2.20 5.18
CA ILE A 24 -6.44 0.90 4.94
C ILE A 24 -7.82 1.19 4.36
N THR A 25 -8.01 0.88 3.07
CA THR A 25 -9.27 1.18 2.38
C THR A 25 -10.07 -0.07 2.07
N THR A 26 -9.43 -1.23 1.97
CA THR A 26 -10.08 -2.53 1.80
C THR A 26 -9.47 -3.58 2.75
N PRO A 27 -10.13 -4.73 2.94
CA PRO A 27 -9.67 -5.82 3.80
C PRO A 27 -8.34 -6.49 3.42
N ASP A 28 -7.83 -6.22 2.22
CA ASP A 28 -6.72 -6.92 1.56
C ASP A 28 -5.70 -5.93 0.97
N SER A 29 -5.91 -4.63 1.13
CA SER A 29 -5.06 -3.62 0.50
C SER A 29 -4.90 -2.34 1.29
N ILE A 30 -3.81 -1.65 0.98
CA ILE A 30 -3.42 -0.39 1.59
C ILE A 30 -3.17 0.63 0.51
N ASP A 31 -3.79 1.80 0.65
CA ASP A 31 -3.53 2.94 -0.21
C ASP A 31 -2.27 3.68 0.29
N LEU A 32 -1.34 3.90 -0.64
CA LEU A 32 -0.16 4.75 -0.48
C LEU A 32 -0.47 6.15 -1.04
N PHE A 33 -0.19 7.19 -0.26
CA PHE A 33 -0.37 8.57 -0.67
C PHE A 33 0.98 9.25 -0.83
N LEU A 34 1.30 9.63 -2.05
CA LEU A 34 2.53 10.37 -2.34
C LEU A 34 2.24 11.85 -2.55
N LYS A 35 3.28 12.65 -2.35
CA LYS A 35 3.31 14.06 -2.75
C LYS A 35 2.89 14.20 -4.22
N GLY A 36 2.22 15.31 -4.54
CA GLY A 36 1.68 15.56 -5.88
C GLY A 36 0.36 14.85 -6.19
N GLY A 37 -0.29 14.24 -5.19
CA GLY A 37 -1.61 13.60 -5.36
C GLY A 37 -1.55 12.22 -6.01
N LEU A 38 -0.34 11.69 -6.24
CA LEU A 38 -0.13 10.32 -6.70
C LEU A 38 -0.60 9.34 -5.62
N ARG A 39 -1.35 8.34 -6.06
CA ARG A 39 -1.95 7.36 -5.16
C ARG A 39 -1.75 5.96 -5.73
N TYR A 40 -1.27 5.06 -4.89
CA TYR A 40 -1.11 3.66 -5.24
C TYR A 40 -1.91 2.79 -4.29
N ARG A 41 -2.27 1.60 -4.72
CA ARG A 41 -2.82 0.55 -3.87
C ARG A 41 -1.89 -0.64 -3.88
N ALA A 42 -1.36 -0.96 -2.71
CA ALA A 42 -0.60 -2.17 -2.46
C ALA A 42 -1.58 -3.25 -1.98
N HIS A 43 -1.74 -4.29 -2.77
CA HIS A 43 -2.47 -5.50 -2.42
C HIS A 43 -1.55 -6.45 -1.68
N LEU A 44 -2.09 -7.06 -0.64
CA LEU A 44 -1.41 -8.01 0.22
C LEU A 44 -1.77 -9.43 -0.20
N GLU A 45 -0.98 -10.41 0.23
CA GLU A 45 -1.28 -11.82 0.04
C GLU A 45 -2.63 -12.23 0.68
N ASP A 46 -3.30 -13.25 0.15
CA ASP A 46 -4.69 -13.59 0.54
C ASP A 46 -4.85 -14.05 2.00
N ASP A 47 -3.78 -14.58 2.64
CA ASP A 47 -3.80 -15.05 4.03
C ASP A 47 -3.57 -13.91 5.06
N CYS A 48 -3.75 -12.66 4.61
CA CYS A 48 -3.48 -11.46 5.39
C CYS A 48 -4.75 -10.67 5.68
N PRO A 49 -5.49 -11.02 6.75
CA PRO A 49 -6.68 -10.28 7.10
C PRO A 49 -6.28 -8.86 7.53
N SER A 50 -6.68 -7.82 6.78
CA SER A 50 -6.25 -6.45 7.11
C SER A 50 -6.78 -5.92 8.44
N ILE A 51 -7.67 -6.67 9.10
CA ILE A 51 -8.09 -6.43 10.48
C ILE A 51 -6.88 -6.29 11.42
N ALA A 52 -5.80 -7.05 11.16
CA ALA A 52 -4.55 -6.96 11.91
C ALA A 52 -3.83 -5.61 11.75
N PHE A 53 -4.14 -4.82 10.71
CA PHE A 53 -3.47 -3.55 10.43
C PHE A 53 -4.22 -2.33 10.97
N TYR A 54 -5.47 -2.46 11.43
CA TYR A 54 -6.24 -1.33 11.95
C TYR A 54 -5.63 -0.71 13.22
N SER A 55 -4.88 -1.49 14.01
CA SER A 55 -4.06 -1.00 15.13
C SER A 55 -2.80 -0.24 14.69
N GLY A 56 -2.66 0.00 13.39
CA GLY A 56 -1.47 0.55 12.77
C GLY A 56 -0.53 -0.54 12.26
N PHE A 57 0.23 -0.17 11.23
CA PHE A 57 1.25 -1.00 10.62
C PHE A 57 2.47 -0.16 10.28
N TYR A 58 3.56 -0.82 9.92
CA TYR A 58 4.75 -0.18 9.39
C TYR A 58 5.36 -1.03 8.29
N ILE A 59 6.17 -0.39 7.46
CA ILE A 59 7.01 -1.04 6.46
C ILE A 59 8.45 -0.80 6.90
N ARG A 60 9.29 -1.83 6.84
CA ARG A 60 10.71 -1.64 7.12
C ARG A 60 11.34 -0.80 6.00
N PRO A 61 12.05 0.28 6.33
CA PRO A 61 12.80 1.02 5.33
C PRO A 61 13.86 0.12 4.72
N THR A 62 14.01 0.23 3.42
CA THR A 62 14.99 -0.48 2.59
C THR A 62 16.09 0.49 2.16
N GLU A 63 17.30 0.00 1.92
CA GLU A 63 18.44 0.83 1.50
C GLU A 63 18.18 1.56 0.17
N ASP A 64 17.38 0.96 -0.72
CA ASP A 64 17.02 1.56 -2.00
C ASP A 64 15.89 2.60 -1.92
N GLY A 65 15.30 2.79 -0.72
CA GLY A 65 14.23 3.75 -0.49
C GLY A 65 12.97 3.44 -1.28
N ARG A 66 12.66 2.16 -1.50
CA ARG A 66 11.51 1.72 -2.29
C ARG A 66 10.69 0.66 -1.58
N ILE A 67 9.42 0.58 -1.95
CA ILE A 67 8.48 -0.48 -1.57
C ILE A 67 8.16 -1.27 -2.83
N CYS A 68 8.50 -2.54 -2.86
CA CYS A 68 8.45 -3.41 -4.03
C CYS A 68 7.54 -4.61 -3.79
N VAL A 69 6.82 -4.96 -4.86
CA VAL A 69 6.08 -6.23 -4.97
C VAL A 69 7.06 -7.39 -4.90
N GLY A 70 6.72 -8.45 -4.16
CA GLY A 70 7.53 -9.66 -4.09
C GLY A 70 8.72 -9.61 -3.14
N ARG A 71 8.89 -8.50 -2.42
CA ARG A 71 10.09 -8.21 -1.62
C ARG A 71 9.73 -7.64 -0.26
N ASP A 72 8.86 -6.63 -0.26
CA ASP A 72 8.55 -5.87 0.94
C ASP A 72 7.22 -6.32 1.53
N SER A 73 7.19 -6.34 2.86
CA SER A 73 6.04 -6.79 3.64
C SER A 73 5.55 -5.68 4.56
N ILE A 74 4.23 -5.66 4.76
CA ILE A 74 3.56 -4.85 5.77
C ILE A 74 3.62 -5.59 7.10
N HIS A 75 4.07 -4.91 8.14
CA HIS A 75 4.11 -5.44 9.50
C HIS A 75 3.03 -4.81 10.36
N SER A 76 2.12 -5.63 10.87
CA SER A 76 1.14 -5.23 11.88
C SER A 76 1.82 -5.00 13.22
N ARG A 77 1.33 -4.02 13.98
CA ARG A 77 1.73 -3.83 15.38
C ARG A 77 1.26 -4.95 16.32
N ALA A 78 0.27 -5.74 15.89
CA ALA A 78 -0.25 -6.90 16.61
C ALA A 78 0.51 -8.21 16.28
N GLY A 79 1.55 -8.16 15.44
CA GLY A 79 2.46 -9.29 15.21
C GLY A 79 2.29 -10.04 13.87
N GLY A 80 1.41 -9.59 12.98
CA GLY A 80 1.31 -10.14 11.61
C GLY A 80 2.30 -9.52 10.63
N GLN A 81 2.70 -10.25 9.60
CA GLN A 81 3.46 -9.73 8.46
C GLN A 81 2.87 -10.23 7.15
N CYS A 82 2.80 -9.38 6.14
CA CYS A 82 2.08 -9.66 4.90
C CYS A 82 2.81 -9.10 3.70
N GLU A 83 3.12 -9.97 2.75
CA GLU A 83 3.84 -9.59 1.55
C GLU A 83 2.98 -8.74 0.62
N ILE A 84 3.61 -7.76 -0.04
CA ILE A 84 2.98 -6.99 -1.10
C ILE A 84 3.05 -7.78 -2.40
N VAL A 85 1.92 -8.27 -2.88
CA VAL A 85 1.84 -9.11 -4.09
C VAL A 85 1.50 -8.32 -5.35
N LYS A 86 0.96 -7.09 -5.21
CA LYS A 86 0.63 -6.25 -6.37
C LYS A 86 0.53 -4.78 -6.00
N ILE A 87 0.99 -3.91 -6.90
CA ILE A 87 0.80 -2.47 -6.79
C ILE A 87 0.02 -1.97 -8.00
N ARG A 88 -1.01 -1.16 -7.73
CA ARG A 88 -1.87 -0.51 -8.72
C ARG A 88 -1.82 1.00 -8.56
N THR A 89 -1.90 1.72 -9.67
CA THR A 89 -2.08 3.18 -9.63
C THR A 89 -3.55 3.47 -9.48
N LEU A 90 -3.91 4.31 -8.52
CA LEU A 90 -5.27 4.78 -8.32
C LEU A 90 -5.46 6.09 -9.08
N VAL A 91 -6.37 6.09 -10.05
CA VAL A 91 -6.77 7.28 -10.79
C VAL A 91 -8.21 7.66 -10.44
N PRO A 92 -8.55 8.95 -10.36
CA PRO A 92 -9.94 9.36 -10.15
C PRO A 92 -10.84 8.83 -11.27
N GLN A 93 -11.98 8.27 -10.89
CA GLN A 93 -13.06 7.99 -11.82
C GLN A 93 -13.62 9.33 -12.30
N ARG A 94 -13.44 9.63 -13.59
CA ARG A 94 -14.11 10.76 -14.26
C ARG A 94 -15.59 10.46 -14.44
#